data_AF-A0A512AR79-F1
#
_entry.id   AF-A0A512AR79-F1
#
_cell.length_a   1.000
_cell.length_b   1.000
_cell.length_c   1.000
_cell.angle_alpha   90.00
_cell.angle_beta   90.00
_cell.angle_gamma   90.00
#
_symmetry.space_group_name_H-M   'P 1'
#
loop_
_entity.id
_entity.type
_entity.pdbx_description
1 polymer ?
#
loop_
_entity_poly.entity_id
_entity_poly.type
_entity_poly.pdbx_seq_one_letter_code
_entity_poly.pdbx_strand_id
1 'polypeptide(L)'
;MTVHATVRKPPPASCVAFGLRLRTLRAALSKTQGEFASDLGIAVKTAKNYEGGHRDPPASLVARVCIKFAVDPAWLLLGDAARPMFQSTSREGA
;
A
#
# COMPACT_ATOMS: atom_id res chain seq x y z
N MET A 1 -12.62 6.41 36.48
CA MET A 1 -12.47 5.83 35.13
C MET A 1 -11.10 6.22 34.59
N THR A 2 -10.08 5.38 34.80
CA THR A 2 -8.73 5.67 34.31
C THR A 2 -8.64 5.28 32.84
N VAL A 3 -8.58 6.27 31.95
CA VAL A 3 -8.27 6.03 30.54
C VAL A 3 -6.79 5.70 30.43
N HIS A 4 -6.46 4.42 30.28
CA HIS A 4 -5.11 4.01 29.88
C HIS A 4 -4.90 4.44 28.43
N ALA A 5 -4.43 5.66 28.23
CA ALA A 5 -3.92 6.11 26.95
C ALA A 5 -2.71 5.24 26.59
N THR A 6 -2.92 4.26 25.71
CA THR A 6 -1.84 3.47 25.14
C THR A 6 -0.99 4.40 24.28
N VAL A 7 0.20 4.72 24.76
CA VAL A 7 1.22 5.40 23.97
C VAL A 7 1.46 4.54 22.73
N ARG A 8 1.05 5.04 21.56
CA ARG A 8 1.27 4.34 20.29
C ARG A 8 2.77 4.37 20.03
N LYS A 9 3.43 3.22 20.11
CA LYS A 9 4.82 3.05 19.69
C LYS A 9 4.93 3.54 18.22
N PRO A 10 5.90 4.40 17.89
CA PRO A 10 6.06 4.87 16.53
C PRO A 10 6.31 3.67 15.59
N PRO A 11 5.73 3.69 14.38
CA PRO A 11 5.93 2.60 13.44
C PRO A 11 7.40 2.50 13.04
N PRO A 12 7.91 1.29 12.77
CA PRO A 12 9.29 1.13 12.31
C PRO A 12 9.46 1.77 10.92
N ALA A 13 10.68 2.24 10.62
CA ALA A 13 10.97 2.97 9.39
C ALA A 13 10.62 2.21 8.09
N SER A 14 10.67 0.87 8.12
CA SER A 14 10.29 -0.01 7.01
C SER A 14 8.80 0.08 6.66
N CYS A 15 7.91 0.07 7.65
CA CYS A 15 6.47 0.22 7.46
C CYS A 15 6.13 1.60 6.88
N VAL A 16 6.85 2.64 7.31
CA VAL A 16 6.69 4.00 6.79
C VAL A 16 7.09 4.07 5.31
N ALA A 17 8.21 3.47 4.93
CA ALA A 17 8.67 3.45 3.54
C ALA A 17 7.68 2.72 2.61
N PHE A 18 7.15 1.57 3.04
CA PHE A 18 6.11 0.85 2.29
C PHE A 18 4.82 1.68 2.16
N GLY A 19 4.35 2.26 3.26
CA GLY A 19 3.13 3.08 3.28
C GLY A 19 3.22 4.27 2.32
N LEU A 20 4.38 4.92 2.25
CA LEU A 20 4.63 6.00 1.29
C LEU A 20 4.53 5.51 -0.16
N ARG A 21 5.10 4.36 -0.50
CA ARG A 21 4.97 3.80 -1.86
C ARG A 21 3.53 3.44 -2.20
N LEU A 22 2.77 2.91 -1.25
CA LEU A 22 1.34 2.65 -1.45
C LEU A 22 0.54 3.94 -1.69
N ARG A 23 0.87 5.02 -0.97
CA ARG A 23 0.30 6.34 -1.20
C ARG A 23 0.70 6.92 -2.57
N THR A 24 1.97 6.77 -2.97
CA THR A 24 2.45 7.20 -4.28
C THR A 24 1.72 6.49 -5.41
N LEU A 25 1.54 5.17 -5.29
CA LEU A 25 0.74 4.38 -6.22
C LEU A 25 -0.69 4.93 -6.33
N ARG A 26 -1.36 5.14 -5.20
CA ARG A 26 -2.73 5.69 -5.19
C ARG A 26 -2.80 7.06 -5.89
N ALA A 27 -1.82 7.93 -5.64
CA ALA A 27 -1.75 9.24 -6.27
C ALA A 27 -1.51 9.13 -7.79
N ALA A 28 -0.65 8.21 -8.23
CA ALA A 28 -0.42 7.93 -9.65
C ALA A 28 -1.67 7.40 -10.37
N LEU A 29 -2.56 6.71 -9.64
CA LEU A 29 -3.87 6.27 -10.14
C LEU A 29 -4.94 7.37 -10.06
N SER A 30 -4.60 8.58 -9.60
CA SER A 30 -5.52 9.70 -9.37
C SER A 30 -6.73 9.37 -8.49
N LYS A 31 -6.53 8.51 -7.48
CA LYS A 31 -7.60 8.06 -6.58
C LYS A 31 -7.53 8.73 -5.21
N THR A 32 -8.70 9.03 -4.65
CA THR A 32 -8.88 9.34 -3.23
C THR A 32 -8.61 8.10 -2.37
N GLN A 33 -8.37 8.29 -1.06
CA GLN A 33 -8.24 7.16 -0.13
C GLN A 33 -9.52 6.31 -0.08
N GLY A 34 -10.69 6.92 -0.31
CA GLY A 34 -11.98 6.23 -0.35
C GLY A 34 -12.11 5.29 -1.55
N GLU A 35 -11.81 5.79 -2.74
CA GLU A 35 -11.86 4.99 -3.98
C GLU A 35 -10.84 3.85 -3.94
N PHE A 36 -9.62 4.13 -3.49
CA PHE A 36 -8.58 3.12 -3.38
C PHE A 36 -8.94 2.02 -2.36
N ALA A 37 -9.55 2.41 -1.23
CA ALA A 37 -10.03 1.45 -0.24
C ALA A 37 -11.20 0.61 -0.78
N SER A 38 -12.14 1.24 -1.50
CA SER A 38 -13.25 0.58 -2.18
C SER A 38 -12.75 -0.45 -3.20
N ASP A 39 -11.78 -0.07 -4.05
CA ASP A 39 -11.16 -0.95 -5.04
C ASP A 39 -10.52 -2.19 -4.41
N LEU A 40 -10.00 -2.07 -3.18
CA LEU A 40 -9.34 -3.14 -2.45
C LEU A 40 -10.26 -3.93 -1.51
N GLY A 41 -11.53 -3.51 -1.39
CA GLY A 41 -12.49 -4.12 -0.47
C GLY A 41 -12.13 -3.94 1.00
N ILE A 42 -11.56 -2.79 1.37
CA ILE A 42 -11.16 -2.48 2.76
C ILE A 42 -11.80 -1.17 3.24
N ALA A 43 -11.83 -0.97 4.56
CA ALA A 43 -12.25 0.31 5.13
C ALA A 43 -11.22 1.42 4.83
N VAL A 44 -11.70 2.65 4.62
CA VAL A 44 -10.85 3.85 4.36
C VAL A 44 -9.81 4.06 5.46
N LYS A 45 -10.21 3.85 6.73
CA LYS A 45 -9.30 3.92 7.89
C LYS A 45 -8.16 2.89 7.78
N THR A 46 -8.44 1.71 7.24
CA THR A 46 -7.43 0.66 7.02
C THR A 46 -6.43 1.10 5.95
N ALA A 47 -6.89 1.65 4.83
CA ALA A 47 -6.01 2.23 3.81
C ALA A 47 -5.13 3.36 4.40
N LYS A 48 -5.72 4.27 5.19
CA LYS A 48 -4.98 5.34 5.87
C LYS A 48 -3.90 4.81 6.81
N ASN A 49 -4.19 3.75 7.57
CA ASN A 49 -3.22 3.13 8.48
C ASN A 49 -2.05 2.50 7.72
N TYR A 50 -2.31 1.88 6.57
CA TYR A 50 -1.26 1.32 5.72
C TYR A 50 -0.41 2.42 5.08
N GLU A 51 -1.03 3.44 4.48
CA GLU A 51 -0.30 4.57 3.90
C GLU A 51 0.52 5.35 4.93
N GLY A 52 0.04 5.44 6.18
CA GLY A 52 0.74 6.08 7.28
C GLY A 52 1.81 5.20 7.94
N GLY A 53 2.01 3.96 7.48
CA GLY A 53 2.94 3.00 8.08
C GLY A 53 2.55 2.53 9.48
N HIS A 54 1.35 2.85 9.98
CA HIS A 54 0.89 2.46 11.32
C HIS A 54 0.61 0.96 11.45
N ARG A 55 0.43 0.26 10.33
CA ARG A 55 0.18 -1.17 10.26
C ARG A 55 0.70 -1.71 8.93
N ASP A 56 1.23 -2.92 8.92
CA ASP A 56 1.52 -3.62 7.67
C ASP A 56 0.27 -4.26 7.08
N PRO A 57 0.05 -4.17 5.75
CA PRO A 57 -0.98 -4.95 5.10
C PRO A 57 -0.61 -6.44 5.11
N PRO A 58 -1.61 -7.34 5.15
CA PRO A 58 -1.34 -8.75 4.92
C PRO A 58 -0.82 -8.98 3.50
N ALA A 59 0.04 -9.98 3.31
CA ALA A 59 0.61 -10.31 2.00
C ALA A 59 -0.47 -10.52 0.91
N SER A 60 -1.63 -11.07 1.29
CA SER A 60 -2.78 -11.23 0.37
C SER A 60 -3.32 -9.91 -0.16
N LEU A 61 -3.30 -8.83 0.64
CA LEU A 61 -3.69 -7.51 0.18
C LEU A 61 -2.64 -6.89 -0.73
N VAL A 62 -1.35 -7.08 -0.41
CA VAL A 62 -0.26 -6.64 -1.29
C VAL A 62 -0.36 -7.32 -2.65
N ALA A 63 -0.58 -8.64 -2.68
CA ALA A 63 -0.79 -9.39 -3.92
C ALA A 63 -1.98 -8.85 -4.73
N ARG A 64 -3.10 -8.55 -4.07
CA ARG A 64 -4.25 -7.91 -4.73
C ARG A 64 -3.91 -6.54 -5.31
N VAL A 65 -3.14 -5.72 -4.62
CA VAL A 65 -2.66 -4.42 -5.14
C VAL A 65 -1.82 -4.63 -6.40
N CYS A 66 -0.85 -5.54 -6.35
CA CYS A 66 0.02 -5.82 -7.49
C CYS A 66 -0.75 -6.31 -8.71
N ILE A 67 -1.69 -7.24 -8.52
CA ILE A 67 -2.50 -7.81 -9.60
C ILE A 67 -3.47 -6.75 -10.15
N LYS A 68 -4.23 -6.09 -9.26
CA LYS A 68 -5.31 -5.18 -9.67
C LYS A 68 -4.81 -3.95 -10.40
N PHE A 69 -3.65 -3.43 -10.01
CA PHE A 69 -3.11 -2.19 -10.56
C PHE A 69 -1.85 -2.42 -11.42
N ALA A 70 -1.53 -3.67 -11.75
CA ALA A 70 -0.33 -4.06 -12.51
C ALA A 70 0.96 -3.43 -11.95
N VAL A 71 1.17 -3.54 -10.64
CA VAL A 71 2.31 -2.92 -9.92
C VAL A 71 3.43 -3.93 -9.76
N ASP A 72 4.67 -3.50 -9.99
CA ASP A 72 5.84 -4.35 -9.77
C ASP A 72 6.03 -4.59 -8.25
N PRO A 73 6.07 -5.86 -7.80
CA PRO A 73 6.16 -6.18 -6.38
C PRO A 73 7.50 -5.77 -5.76
N ALA A 74 8.61 -5.79 -6.52
CA ALA A 74 9.93 -5.39 -6.00
C ALA A 74 9.98 -3.87 -5.79
N TRP A 75 9.39 -3.08 -6.69
CA TRP A 75 9.19 -1.65 -6.46
C TRP A 75 8.32 -1.41 -5.21
N LEU A 76 7.17 -2.06 -5.09
CA LEU A 76 6.23 -1.81 -3.99
C LEU A 76 6.77 -2.27 -2.61
N LEU A 77 7.35 -3.47 -2.52
CA LEU A 77 7.79 -4.07 -1.27
C LEU A 77 9.15 -3.55 -0.82
N LEU A 78 10.11 -3.46 -1.74
CA LEU A 78 11.51 -3.17 -1.41
C LEU A 78 11.89 -1.72 -1.70
N GLY A 79 11.13 -1.03 -2.56
CA GLY A 79 11.53 0.29 -3.05
C GLY A 79 12.73 0.22 -3.99
N ASP A 80 12.84 -0.88 -4.74
CA ASP A 80 13.92 -1.07 -5.72
C ASP A 80 13.83 0.00 -6.81
N ALA A 81 14.81 0.89 -6.86
CA ALA A 81 14.87 2.00 -7.81
C ALA A 81 15.17 1.54 -9.25
N ALA A 82 15.69 0.32 -9.44
CA ALA A 82 15.91 -0.26 -10.76
C ALA A 82 14.61 -0.84 -11.37
N ARG A 83 13.54 -0.95 -10.59
CA ARG A 83 12.25 -1.50 -11.01
C ARG A 83 11.24 -0.39 -11.29
N PRO A 84 10.45 -0.50 -12.37
CA PRO A 84 9.38 0.46 -12.64
C PRO A 84 8.23 0.26 -11.64
N MET A 85 7.42 1.30 -11.42
CA MET A 85 6.21 1.21 -10.58
C MET A 85 5.17 0.26 -11.20
N PHE A 86 4.90 0.43 -12.49
CA PHE A 86 3.97 -0.40 -13.23
C PHE A 86 4.73 -1.45 -14.02
N GLN A 87 4.20 -2.67 -14.04
CA GLN A 87 4.71 -3.74 -14.87
C GLN A 87 4.46 -3.36 -16.33
N SER A 88 5.50 -3.49 -17.17
CA SER A 88 5.33 -3.47 -18.62
C SER A 88 4.52 -4.72 -18.97
N THR A 89 3.23 -4.54 -19.20
CA THR A 89 2.38 -5.65 -19.65
C THR A 89 2.77 -5.99 -21.09
N SER A 90 3.81 -6.82 -21.28
CA SER A 90 3.87 -7.65 -22.48
C SER A 90 2.68 -8.58 -22.38
N ARG A 91 1.59 -8.22 -23.06
CA ARG A 91 0.52 -9.18 -23.34
C ARG A 91 1.12 -10.26 -24.25
N GLU A 92 1.66 -11.31 -23.64
CA GLU A 92 1.76 -12.60 -24.30
C GLU A 92 0.40 -13.28 -24.10
N GLY A 93 -0.33 -13.47 -25.20
CA GLY A 93 -1.67 -14.05 -25.19
C GLY A 93 -1.68 -15.53 -24.81
N ALA A 94 -2.79 -15.95 -24.21
CA ALA A 94 -3.36 -17.29 -24.30
C ALA A 94 -4.84 -17.21 -23.88
#